data_AF-A0A8C1QXI3-F1
#
_entry.id   AF-A0A8C1QXI3-F1
#
_cell.length_a   1.000
_cell.length_b   1.000
_cell.length_c   1.000
_cell.angle_alpha   90.00
_cell.angle_beta   90.00
_cell.angle_gamma   90.00
#
_symmetry.space_group_name_H-M   'P 1'
#
loop_
_entity.id
_entity.type
_entity.pdbx_description
1 polymer ?
#
loop_
_entity_poly.entity_id
_entity_poly.type
_entity_poly.pdbx_seq_one_letter_code
_entity_poly.pdbx_strand_id
1 'polypeptide(L)'
;MAYQTLHVLGSQKLSDLRDAICCVSDLQVFGEFSNTPDMVPQFISKDHYKSAFFFFNGTFFNDTRFPECQDISKTTREWTRTRDFPEFKTAKMEDTSFYDLKMKVGFPYLYTHQGDCEHVVILTDVRSALPHFMLIFPRLHTHFFLKLLKMFLKFYLQKNWRLVLHSNR
;
A
#
# COMPACT_ATOMS: atom_id res chain seq x y z
N MET A 1 -6.27 -4.42 19.86
CA MET A 1 -5.31 -5.07 18.92
C MET A 1 -6.07 -5.73 17.78
N ALA A 2 -6.46 -4.95 16.76
CA ALA A 2 -7.16 -5.48 15.59
C ALA A 2 -6.15 -5.65 14.46
N TYR A 3 -5.88 -6.89 14.06
CA TYR A 3 -5.18 -7.15 12.81
C TYR A 3 -6.22 -7.26 11.69
N GLN A 4 -5.88 -6.76 10.51
CA GLN A 4 -6.76 -6.83 9.34
C GLN A 4 -6.10 -7.68 8.26
N THR A 5 -6.87 -8.55 7.61
CA THR A 5 -6.43 -9.32 6.45
C THR A 5 -7.14 -8.79 5.21
N LEU A 6 -6.37 -8.40 4.20
CA LEU A 6 -6.90 -7.92 2.92
C LEU A 6 -6.39 -8.80 1.78
N HIS A 7 -7.27 -9.07 0.81
CA HIS A 7 -6.93 -9.71 -0.45
C HIS A 7 -6.92 -8.66 -1.55
N VAL A 8 -5.78 -8.51 -2.22
CA VAL A 8 -5.62 -7.55 -3.32
C VAL A 8 -5.13 -8.23 -4.59
N LEU A 9 -5.65 -7.79 -5.73
CA LEU A 9 -5.18 -8.20 -7.04
C LEU A 9 -3.90 -7.45 -7.39
N GLY A 10 -3.02 -8.12 -8.13
CA GLY A 10 -1.80 -7.48 -8.64
C GLY A 10 -2.06 -6.24 -9.52
N SER A 11 -3.22 -6.17 -10.18
CA SER A 11 -3.62 -5.04 -11.03
C SER A 11 -4.16 -3.84 -10.25
N GLN A 12 -4.55 -4.02 -8.98
CA GLN A 12 -5.07 -2.92 -8.17
C GLN A 12 -3.96 -1.92 -7.85
N LYS A 13 -4.35 -0.65 -7.72
CA LYS A 13 -3.46 0.43 -7.34
C LYS A 13 -3.23 0.44 -5.83
N LEU A 14 -2.17 1.10 -5.40
CA LEU A 14 -1.92 1.32 -3.97
C LEU A 14 -2.98 2.23 -3.33
N SER A 15 -3.59 3.12 -4.11
CA SER A 15 -4.77 3.88 -3.68
C SER A 15 -5.94 2.97 -3.29
N ASP A 16 -6.16 1.87 -4.02
CA ASP A 16 -7.25 0.94 -3.74
C ASP A 16 -7.01 0.19 -2.41
N LEU A 17 -5.75 -0.18 -2.15
CA LEU A 17 -5.38 -0.75 -0.84
C LEU A 17 -5.62 0.27 0.28
N ARG A 18 -5.20 1.52 0.10
CA ARG A 18 -5.42 2.58 1.08
C ARG A 18 -6.89 2.71 1.44
N ASP A 19 -7.76 2.73 0.44
CA ASP A 19 -9.20 2.92 0.65
C ASP A 19 -9.83 1.74 1.40
N ALA A 20 -9.30 0.53 1.20
CA ALA A 20 -9.73 -0.69 1.89
C ALA A 20 -9.21 -0.82 3.35
N ILE A 21 -8.18 -0.07 3.74
CA ILE A 21 -7.69 -0.09 5.13
C ILE A 21 -8.68 0.65 6.03
N CYS A 22 -9.11 -0.02 7.10
CA CYS A 22 -10.02 0.54 8.10
C CYS A 22 -9.25 0.80 9.40
N CYS A 23 -8.85 2.04 9.66
CA CYS A 23 -8.17 2.38 10.92
C CYS A 23 -9.16 2.91 11.96
N VAL A 24 -8.96 2.58 13.25
CA VAL A 24 -9.74 3.21 14.33
C VAL A 24 -9.53 4.73 14.37
N SER A 25 -8.32 5.21 14.07
CA SER A 25 -8.03 6.65 13.98
C SER A 25 -8.80 7.34 12.86
N ASP A 26 -9.23 6.62 11.82
CA ASP A 26 -10.07 7.19 10.75
C ASP A 26 -11.48 7.51 11.25
N LEU A 27 -11.97 6.77 12.25
CA LEU A 27 -13.31 6.90 12.83
C LEU A 27 -13.39 7.94 13.95
N GLN A 28 -12.25 8.52 14.33
CA GLN A 28 -12.22 9.53 15.37
C GLN A 28 -12.96 10.78 14.90
N VAL A 29 -13.69 11.37 15.84
CA VAL A 29 -14.38 12.65 15.66
C VAL A 29 -13.34 13.76 15.71
N PHE A 30 -13.33 14.61 14.69
CA PHE A 30 -12.42 15.73 14.60
C PHE A 30 -13.12 17.03 15.02
N GLY A 31 -12.48 17.80 15.91
CA GLY A 31 -12.97 19.12 16.34
C GLY A 31 -13.01 19.31 17.85
N GLU A 32 -13.38 20.53 18.26
CA GLU A 32 -13.57 20.94 19.65
C GLU A 32 -15.08 20.92 19.94
N PHE A 33 -15.52 20.11 20.90
CA PHE A 33 -16.94 19.91 21.22
C PHE A 33 -17.25 20.15 22.71
N SER A 34 -16.30 20.66 23.51
CA SER A 34 -16.51 20.84 24.95
C SER A 34 -17.65 21.80 25.26
N ASN A 35 -17.88 22.79 24.39
CA ASN A 35 -18.96 23.75 24.51
C ASN A 35 -20.31 23.23 23.95
N THR A 36 -20.30 22.15 23.18
CA THR A 36 -21.47 21.60 22.48
C THR A 36 -21.43 20.07 22.42
N PRO A 37 -21.44 19.37 23.58
CA PRO A 37 -21.21 17.92 23.65
C PRO A 37 -22.30 17.08 22.96
N ASP A 38 -23.51 17.62 22.82
CA ASP A 38 -24.65 16.93 22.17
C ASP A 38 -24.66 17.08 20.64
N MET A 39 -23.75 17.88 20.05
CA MET A 39 -23.69 18.00 18.60
C MET A 39 -23.21 16.70 17.95
N VAL A 40 -23.97 16.23 16.96
CA VAL A 40 -23.56 15.12 16.12
C VAL A 40 -22.42 15.58 15.22
N PRO A 41 -21.24 14.95 15.29
CA PRO A 41 -20.12 15.29 14.44
C PRO A 41 -20.46 15.07 12.97
N GLN A 42 -20.16 16.07 12.13
CA GLN A 42 -20.47 16.02 10.70
C GLN A 42 -19.38 15.32 9.88
N PHE A 43 -18.15 15.24 10.42
CA PHE A 43 -16.98 14.73 9.72
C PHE A 43 -16.14 13.85 10.64
N ILE A 44 -15.50 12.83 10.05
CA ILE A 44 -14.52 11.98 10.74
C ILE A 44 -13.10 12.36 10.33
N SER A 45 -12.11 11.95 11.11
CA SER A 45 -10.69 12.24 10.86
C SER A 45 -10.24 11.89 9.45
N LYS A 46 -10.75 10.78 8.86
CA LYS A 46 -10.43 10.38 7.48
C LYS A 46 -10.82 11.41 6.43
N ASP A 47 -11.87 12.19 6.67
CA ASP A 47 -12.36 13.20 5.74
C ASP A 47 -11.41 14.41 5.66
N HIS A 48 -10.78 14.77 6.77
CA HIS A 48 -9.87 15.90 6.88
C HIS A 48 -8.40 15.51 6.64
N TYR A 49 -7.93 14.42 7.23
CA TYR A 49 -6.53 14.01 7.20
C TYR A 49 -6.27 13.04 6.04
N LYS A 50 -6.27 13.60 4.83
CA LYS A 50 -6.16 12.83 3.59
C LYS A 50 -4.74 12.38 3.25
N SER A 51 -3.71 12.87 3.93
CA SER A 51 -2.31 12.51 3.65
C SER A 51 -1.98 11.09 4.13
N ALA A 52 -1.36 10.30 3.27
CA ALA A 52 -0.88 8.97 3.59
C ALA A 52 0.28 8.55 2.68
N PHE A 53 1.10 7.60 3.13
CA PHE A 53 2.05 6.91 2.28
C PHE A 53 2.20 5.42 2.63
N PHE A 54 2.63 4.64 1.64
CA PHE A 54 3.28 3.36 1.87
C PHE A 54 4.79 3.47 1.71
N PHE A 55 5.55 2.77 2.52
CA PHE A 55 6.99 2.65 2.36
C PHE A 55 7.38 1.21 2.04
N PHE A 56 7.75 1.00 0.77
CA PHE A 56 8.21 -0.30 0.26
C PHE A 56 9.62 -0.18 -0.30
N ASN A 57 10.56 -0.94 0.26
CA ASN A 57 11.93 -1.09 -0.24
C ASN A 57 12.63 0.25 -0.60
N GLY A 58 12.61 1.21 0.32
CA GLY A 58 13.30 2.49 0.13
C GLY A 58 12.56 3.49 -0.77
N THR A 59 11.28 3.23 -1.09
CA THR A 59 10.43 4.14 -1.86
C THR A 59 9.19 4.49 -1.06
N PHE A 60 8.93 5.78 -0.90
CA PHE A 60 7.70 6.33 -0.35
C PHE A 60 6.68 6.50 -1.49
N PHE A 61 5.57 5.79 -1.41
CA PHE A 61 4.43 5.93 -2.29
C PHE A 61 3.44 6.85 -1.60
N ASN A 62 3.42 8.11 -1.97
CA ASN A 62 2.55 9.13 -1.38
C ASN A 62 1.20 9.17 -2.10
N ASP A 63 0.12 9.37 -1.36
CA ASP A 63 -1.18 9.66 -1.97
C ASP A 63 -1.23 11.12 -2.39
N THR A 64 -1.43 11.36 -3.69
CA THR A 64 -1.55 12.72 -4.23
C THR A 64 -2.87 12.95 -4.96
N ARG A 65 -3.90 12.13 -4.66
CA ARG A 65 -5.21 12.18 -5.34
C ARG A 65 -6.00 13.45 -5.02
N PHE A 66 -5.76 14.06 -3.87
CA PHE A 66 -6.49 15.25 -3.41
C PHE A 66 -5.52 16.42 -3.21
N PRO A 67 -5.92 17.67 -3.53
CA PRO A 67 -5.07 18.85 -3.33
C PRO A 67 -4.68 19.09 -1.86
N GLU A 68 -5.46 18.58 -0.91
CA GLU A 68 -5.21 18.65 0.54
C GLU A 68 -4.15 17.64 1.01
N CYS A 69 -3.81 16.64 0.17
CA CYS A 69 -2.77 15.69 0.50
C CYS A 69 -1.40 16.38 0.53
N GLN A 70 -0.74 16.27 1.68
CA GLN A 70 0.62 16.74 1.88
C GLN A 70 1.59 15.55 1.82
N ASP A 71 2.80 15.80 1.32
CA ASP A 71 3.89 14.82 1.39
C ASP A 71 4.44 14.73 2.81
N ILE A 72 3.77 13.93 3.66
CA ILE A 72 4.19 13.68 5.04
C ILE A 72 5.48 12.84 5.11
N SER A 73 5.92 12.20 4.01
CA SER A 73 7.21 11.50 3.96
C SER A 73 8.42 12.44 3.89
N LYS A 74 8.19 13.70 3.48
CA LYS A 74 9.22 14.72 3.29
C LYS A 74 10.08 14.90 4.54
N THR A 75 9.46 15.00 5.71
CA THR A 75 10.16 15.19 6.99
C THR A 75 11.15 14.05 7.25
N THR A 76 10.72 12.80 7.07
CA THR A 76 11.60 11.63 7.21
C THR A 76 12.73 11.68 6.20
N ARG A 77 12.43 11.95 4.93
CA ARG A 77 13.45 12.01 3.86
C ARG A 77 14.49 13.10 4.14
N GLU A 78 14.07 14.28 4.58
CA GLU A 78 14.98 15.38 4.92
C GLU A 78 15.86 15.03 6.13
N TRP A 79 15.27 14.45 7.19
CA TRP A 79 16.02 13.98 8.34
C TRP A 79 17.08 12.93 7.95
N THR A 80 16.73 11.96 7.09
CA THR A 80 17.66 10.90 6.66
C THR A 80 18.86 11.43 5.87
N ARG A 81 18.69 12.51 5.10
CA ARG A 81 19.78 13.17 4.35
C ARG A 81 20.86 13.75 5.26
N THR A 82 20.50 14.07 6.51
CA THR A 82 21.47 14.58 7.50
C THR A 82 22.29 13.48 8.18
N ARG A 83 22.01 12.19 7.92
CA ARG A 83 22.52 11.06 8.72
C ARG A 83 23.08 9.88 7.92
N ASP A 84 23.69 10.13 6.76
CA ASP A 84 24.35 9.12 5.91
C ASP A 84 23.48 7.89 5.59
N PHE A 85 22.16 8.08 5.54
CA PHE A 85 21.25 7.06 5.05
C PHE A 85 21.24 7.04 3.52
N PRO A 86 20.94 5.89 2.90
CA PRO A 86 20.68 5.83 1.46
C PRO A 86 19.57 6.79 1.05
N GLU A 87 19.65 7.31 -0.18
CA GLU A 87 18.60 8.17 -0.70
C GLU A 87 17.29 7.40 -0.89
N PHE A 88 16.22 7.92 -0.28
CA PHE A 88 14.87 7.40 -0.45
C PHE A 88 14.14 8.05 -1.63
N LYS A 89 13.48 7.20 -2.41
CA LYS A 89 12.71 7.60 -3.60
C LYS A 89 11.27 7.95 -3.23
N THR A 90 10.60 8.66 -4.12
CA THR A 90 9.15 8.92 -4.04
C THR A 90 8.44 8.48 -5.32
N ALA A 91 7.20 8.04 -5.16
CA ALA A 91 6.28 7.71 -6.25
C ALA A 91 4.83 8.00 -5.80
N LYS A 92 3.89 8.00 -6.73
CA LYS A 92 2.45 8.22 -6.46
C LYS A 92 1.72 6.91 -6.26
N MET A 93 0.80 6.87 -5.30
CA MET A 93 0.01 5.68 -4.99
C MET A 93 -1.01 5.34 -6.08
N GLU A 94 -1.65 6.37 -6.64
CA GLU A 94 -2.64 6.26 -7.71
C GLU A 94 -2.05 5.77 -9.04
N ASP A 95 -0.75 5.98 -9.26
CA ASP A 95 -0.06 5.54 -10.48
C ASP A 95 0.56 4.14 -10.33
N THR A 96 0.76 3.65 -9.10
CA THR A 96 1.50 2.40 -8.83
C THR A 96 0.57 1.23 -8.56
N SER A 97 0.74 0.11 -9.29
CA SER A 97 0.04 -1.14 -9.03
C SER A 97 0.88 -2.15 -8.25
N PHE A 98 0.25 -3.19 -7.69
CA PHE A 98 0.98 -4.29 -7.03
C PHE A 98 1.89 -5.08 -7.98
N TYR A 99 1.64 -5.08 -9.30
CA TYR A 99 2.56 -5.67 -10.28
C TYR A 99 3.88 -4.92 -10.42
N ASP A 100 3.88 -3.62 -10.10
CA ASP A 100 5.07 -2.77 -10.19
C ASP A 100 5.97 -2.94 -8.96
N LEU A 101 5.41 -3.49 -7.87
CA LEU A 101 6.10 -3.65 -6.60
C LEU A 101 6.96 -4.91 -6.57
N LYS A 102 8.16 -4.74 -6.03
CA LYS A 102 8.99 -5.86 -5.58
C LYS A 102 8.76 -5.96 -4.08
N MET A 103 8.09 -7.00 -3.59
CA MET A 103 7.89 -7.21 -2.16
C MET A 103 8.38 -8.61 -1.77
N LYS A 104 8.81 -8.75 -0.51
CA LYS A 104 9.22 -10.01 0.09
C LYS A 104 8.07 -10.53 0.95
N VAL A 105 7.71 -11.80 0.77
CA VAL A 105 6.74 -12.48 1.63
C VAL A 105 7.32 -12.57 3.04
N GLY A 106 6.50 -12.29 4.05
CA GLY A 106 6.87 -12.28 5.46
C GLY A 106 7.65 -11.05 5.91
N PHE A 107 8.00 -10.12 5.01
CA PHE A 107 8.76 -8.92 5.37
C PHE A 107 7.83 -7.79 5.84
N PRO A 108 8.16 -7.08 6.94
CA PRO A 108 7.36 -5.97 7.42
C PRO A 108 7.60 -4.72 6.57
N TYR A 109 6.52 -4.13 6.11
CA TYR A 109 6.48 -2.84 5.43
C TYR A 109 5.69 -1.83 6.25
N LEU A 110 5.75 -0.55 5.89
CA LEU A 110 5.10 0.52 6.63
C LEU A 110 4.01 1.19 5.80
N TYR A 111 2.87 1.45 6.44
CA TYR A 111 1.83 2.35 5.99
C TYR A 111 1.63 3.41 7.05
N THR A 112 1.66 4.69 6.65
CA THR A 112 1.43 5.82 7.56
C THR A 112 0.32 6.69 7.00
N HIS A 113 -0.63 7.08 7.84
CA HIS A 113 -1.70 8.04 7.50
C HIS A 113 -1.92 9.02 8.65
N GLN A 114 -2.62 10.13 8.37
CA GLN A 114 -2.89 11.20 9.34
C GLN A 114 -1.63 11.82 9.99
N GLY A 115 -0.45 11.65 9.38
CA GLY A 115 0.82 12.19 9.85
C GLY A 115 1.61 11.26 10.77
N ASP A 116 0.95 10.59 11.73
CA ASP A 116 1.61 9.78 12.76
C ASP A 116 1.03 8.37 12.94
N CYS A 117 -0.04 8.01 12.23
CA CYS A 117 -0.68 6.73 12.40
C CYS A 117 0.03 5.65 11.59
N GLU A 118 0.88 4.88 12.26
CA GLU A 118 1.70 3.85 11.65
C GLU A 118 1.09 2.45 11.75
N HIS A 119 1.14 1.73 10.62
CA HIS A 119 0.69 0.35 10.50
C HIS A 119 1.74 -0.48 9.78
N VAL A 120 2.03 -1.65 10.31
CA VAL A 120 2.91 -2.63 9.67
C VAL A 120 2.08 -3.42 8.66
N VAL A 121 2.52 -3.45 7.42
CA VAL A 121 1.93 -4.22 6.31
C VAL A 121 2.82 -5.41 6.01
N ILE A 122 2.28 -6.62 6.11
CA ILE A 122 3.01 -7.86 5.84
C ILE A 122 2.35 -8.58 4.68
N LEU A 123 3.11 -8.86 3.63
CA LEU A 123 2.69 -9.79 2.60
C LEU A 123 2.82 -11.22 3.11
N THR A 124 1.70 -11.90 3.29
CA THR A 124 1.68 -13.25 3.86
C THR A 124 1.59 -14.36 2.81
N ASP A 125 0.90 -14.11 1.70
CA ASP A 125 0.65 -15.11 0.67
C ASP A 125 0.50 -14.44 -0.71
N VAL A 126 0.95 -15.12 -1.77
CA VAL A 126 0.80 -14.68 -3.17
C VAL A 126 0.34 -15.87 -3.99
N ARG A 127 -0.90 -15.84 -4.46
CA ARG A 127 -1.48 -16.90 -5.28
C ARG A 127 -1.50 -16.50 -6.73
N SER A 128 -1.06 -17.39 -7.60
CA SER A 128 -1.20 -17.25 -9.05
C SER A 128 -2.46 -17.98 -9.50
N ALA A 129 -3.40 -17.25 -10.10
CA ALA A 129 -4.46 -17.87 -10.88
C ALA A 129 -3.90 -18.19 -12.28
N LEU A 130 -3.28 -19.35 -12.45
CA LEU A 130 -3.08 -19.89 -13.79
C LEU A 130 -4.38 -20.54 -14.24
N PRO A 131 -4.96 -20.16 -15.39
CA PRO A 131 -5.95 -21.00 -16.03
C PRO A 131 -5.32 -22.37 -16.29
N HIS A 132 -6.07 -23.44 -16.03
CA HIS A 132 -5.69 -24.84 -16.28
C HIS A 132 -5.10 -25.09 -17.69
N PHE A 133 -5.37 -24.20 -18.64
CA PHE A 133 -4.90 -24.23 -20.02
C PHE A 133 -3.37 -24.15 -20.23
N MET A 134 -2.58 -23.73 -19.23
CA MET A 134 -1.12 -23.60 -19.39
C MET A 134 -0.32 -24.90 -19.12
N LEU A 135 -0.97 -25.99 -18.68
CA LEU A 135 -0.31 -27.29 -18.50
C LEU A 135 -0.15 -28.09 -19.81
N ILE A 136 -0.61 -27.57 -20.97
CA ILE A 136 -0.65 -28.29 -22.26
C ILE A 136 0.48 -27.86 -23.24
N PHE A 137 1.46 -27.05 -22.82
CA PHE A 137 2.63 -26.74 -23.68
C PHE A 137 3.86 -27.56 -23.27
N PRO A 138 4.15 -28.71 -23.92
CA PRO A 138 5.39 -29.42 -23.70
C PRO A 138 6.53 -28.71 -24.44
N ARG A 139 7.60 -28.41 -23.70
CA ARG A 139 8.99 -28.20 -24.16
C ARG A 139 9.19 -27.51 -25.52
N LEU A 140 9.32 -26.18 -25.52
CA LEU A 140 10.17 -25.48 -26.48
C LEU A 140 11.30 -24.77 -25.73
N HIS A 141 12.46 -25.44 -25.73
CA HIS A 141 13.71 -24.93 -25.18
C HIS A 141 14.22 -23.82 -26.11
N THR A 142 14.08 -22.56 -25.73
CA THR A 142 14.97 -21.46 -26.13
C THR A 142 14.67 -20.22 -25.29
N HIS A 143 15.67 -19.36 -25.10
CA HIS A 143 15.63 -18.10 -24.35
C HIS A 143 14.42 -17.18 -24.66
N PHE A 144 13.78 -17.36 -25.83
CA PHE A 144 12.58 -16.65 -26.24
C PHE A 144 11.36 -17.03 -25.38
N PHE A 145 11.24 -18.30 -24.97
CA PHE A 145 10.14 -18.80 -24.13
C PHE A 145 10.17 -18.23 -22.72
N LEU A 146 11.35 -18.04 -22.11
CA LEU A 146 11.48 -17.39 -20.79
C LEU A 146 11.11 -15.91 -20.84
N LYS A 147 11.39 -15.22 -21.95
CA LYS A 147 11.05 -13.80 -22.13
C LYS A 147 9.56 -13.64 -22.39
N LEU A 148 8.97 -14.50 -23.23
CA LEU A 148 7.53 -14.58 -23.42
C LEU A 148 6.84 -14.98 -22.11
N LEU A 149 7.28 -16.04 -21.43
CA LEU A 149 6.73 -16.45 -20.14
C LEU A 149 6.82 -15.33 -19.11
N LYS A 150 7.94 -14.60 -18.99
CA LYS A 150 8.01 -13.41 -18.12
C LYS A 150 7.02 -12.32 -18.52
N MET A 151 6.83 -12.09 -19.81
CA MET A 151 5.87 -11.10 -20.35
C MET A 151 4.42 -11.54 -20.15
N PHE A 152 4.11 -12.82 -20.37
CA PHE A 152 2.81 -13.48 -20.21
C PHE A 152 2.44 -13.64 -18.73
N LEU A 153 3.40 -13.96 -17.87
CA LEU A 153 3.24 -13.95 -16.42
C LEU A 153 2.93 -12.52 -15.94
N LYS A 154 3.51 -11.49 -16.56
CA LYS A 154 3.19 -10.10 -16.23
C LYS A 154 1.79 -9.66 -16.72
N PHE A 155 1.30 -10.26 -17.81
CA PHE A 155 0.03 -9.89 -18.45
C PHE A 155 -1.21 -10.64 -17.91
N TYR A 156 -1.06 -11.90 -17.47
CA TYR A 156 -2.19 -12.78 -17.13
C TYR A 156 -2.18 -13.33 -15.70
N LEU A 157 -1.13 -13.10 -14.92
CA LEU A 157 -1.15 -13.50 -13.51
C LEU A 157 -1.97 -12.50 -12.71
N GLN A 158 -3.28 -12.72 -12.56
CA GLN A 158 -3.95 -12.22 -11.36
C GLN A 158 -3.27 -12.84 -10.15
N LYS A 159 -2.28 -12.13 -9.61
CA LYS A 159 -1.66 -12.45 -8.34
C LYS A 159 -2.62 -11.96 -7.27
N ASN A 160 -3.20 -12.87 -6.50
CA ASN A 160 -3.95 -12.53 -5.30
C ASN A 160 -2.95 -12.45 -4.15
N TRP A 161 -2.74 -11.26 -3.62
CA TRP A 161 -1.85 -11.00 -2.50
C TRP A 161 -2.69 -10.95 -1.23
N ARG A 162 -2.28 -11.68 -0.20
CA ARG A 162 -2.85 -11.58 1.14
C ARG A 162 -1.96 -10.70 2.00
N LEU A 163 -2.47 -9.55 2.40
CA LEU A 163 -1.78 -8.60 3.26
C LEU A 163 -2.36 -8.69 4.67
N VAL A 164 -1.49 -8.64 5.68
CA VAL A 164 -1.89 -8.44 7.07
C VAL A 164 -1.42 -7.07 7.51
N LEU A 165 -2.34 -6.26 8.04
CA LEU A 165 -2.03 -4.98 8.66
C LEU A 165 -2.09 -5.12 10.18
N HIS A 166 -1.08 -4.60 10.86
CA HIS A 166 -1.00 -4.49 12.32
C HIS A 166 -0.81 -3.03 12.71
N SER A 167 -1.63 -2.51 13.62
CA SER A 167 -1.47 -1.15 14.14
C SER A 167 -0.40 -1.12 15.23
N ASN A 168 0.48 -0.12 15.22
CA ASN A 168 1.48 0.09 16.27
C ASN A 168 0.95 0.95 17.45
N ARG A 169 -0.34 1.29 17.48
CA ARG A 169 -1.00 1.94 18.63
C ARG A 169 -1.72 0.95 19.53
#